data_AF-A0A9R1R3Y6-F1
#
_entry.id   AF-A0A9R1R3Y6-F1
#
_cell.length_a   1.000
_cell.length_b   1.000
_cell.length_c   1.000
_cell.angle_alpha   90.00
_cell.angle_beta   90.00
_cell.angle_gamma   90.00
#
_symmetry.space_group_name_H-M   'P 1'
#
loop_
_entity.id
_entity.type
_entity.pdbx_description
1 polymer ?
#
loop_
_entity_poly.entity_id
_entity_poly.type
_entity_poly.pdbx_seq_one_letter_code
_entity_poly.pdbx_strand_id
1 'polypeptide(L)'
;MGSRRWVAAAAAAAMVAFLLLSAASHGGRRGPSFNSNNRTFVFNYTLAKTIVEYASAVYMTDLTALYTWTCSRCNDLTKGFEIRCIIVDIQNCLQAFIGVDHNLNAVIVAIRGTQENSVQNWIKDLVWKQVDLNYPNMPDAKVHTGFYSAYNNTLLRPAITNAVRKARRLYGDISIIVTGHSMGGAMASFCALDLAVSAPAIMLLA
;
A
#
# COMPACT_ATOMS: atom_id res chain seq x y z
N MET A 1 15.49 -38.24 -6.86
CA MET A 1 15.81 -36.81 -6.62
C MET A 1 15.90 -35.99 -7.94
N GLY A 2 15.05 -36.28 -8.94
CA GLY A 2 15.09 -35.56 -10.24
C GLY A 2 13.94 -34.56 -10.43
N SER A 3 12.73 -34.87 -9.96
CA SER A 3 11.49 -34.19 -10.36
C SER A 3 11.22 -32.84 -9.68
N ARG A 4 11.68 -32.60 -8.45
CA ARG A 4 11.46 -31.32 -7.72
C ARG A 4 12.22 -30.13 -8.31
N ARG A 5 13.36 -30.37 -8.97
CA ARG A 5 14.20 -29.30 -9.56
C ARG A 5 13.58 -28.73 -10.84
N TRP A 6 12.88 -29.57 -11.62
CA TRP A 6 12.18 -29.15 -12.84
C TRP A 6 10.91 -28.33 -12.54
N VAL A 7 10.20 -28.65 -11.46
CA VAL A 7 9.00 -27.89 -11.04
C VAL A 7 9.38 -26.49 -10.54
N ALA A 8 10.49 -26.36 -9.81
CA ALA A 8 11.00 -25.06 -9.36
C ALA A 8 11.52 -24.20 -10.54
N ALA A 9 12.20 -24.81 -11.51
CA ALA A 9 12.66 -24.13 -12.72
C ALA A 9 11.48 -23.69 -13.62
N ALA A 10 10.44 -24.51 -13.73
CA ALA A 10 9.23 -24.16 -14.49
C ALA A 10 8.42 -23.04 -13.82
N ALA A 11 8.34 -23.02 -12.48
CA ALA A 11 7.67 -21.95 -11.74
C ALA A 11 8.41 -20.61 -11.84
N ALA A 12 9.75 -20.63 -11.80
CA ALA A 12 10.56 -19.43 -12.01
C ALA A 12 10.43 -18.88 -13.44
N ALA A 13 10.41 -19.75 -14.45
CA ALA A 13 10.22 -19.35 -15.85
C ALA A 13 8.82 -18.77 -16.11
N ALA A 14 7.78 -19.30 -15.45
CA ALA A 14 6.41 -18.77 -15.57
C ALA A 14 6.26 -17.37 -14.92
N MET A 15 6.94 -17.10 -13.80
CA MET A 15 6.93 -15.76 -13.17
C MET A 15 7.67 -14.71 -14.00
N VAL A 16 8.79 -15.09 -14.64
CA VAL A 16 9.52 -14.20 -15.56
C VAL A 16 8.71 -13.94 -16.84
N ALA A 17 8.00 -14.94 -17.35
CA ALA A 17 7.10 -14.75 -18.49
C ALA A 17 5.94 -13.81 -18.17
N PHE A 18 5.33 -13.89 -16.98
CA PHE A 18 4.24 -12.99 -16.56
C PHE A 18 4.70 -11.53 -16.39
N LEU A 19 5.94 -11.31 -15.94
CA LEU A 19 6.56 -9.99 -15.85
C LEU A 19 6.89 -9.41 -17.24
N LEU A 20 7.25 -10.26 -18.21
CA LEU A 20 7.58 -9.83 -19.57
C LEU A 20 6.35 -9.62 -20.46
N LEU A 21 5.27 -10.40 -20.27
CA LEU A 21 4.02 -10.26 -21.03
C LEU A 21 3.22 -9.02 -20.63
N SER A 22 3.45 -8.45 -19.45
CA SER A 22 2.89 -7.16 -19.03
C SER A 22 3.47 -5.97 -19.84
N ALA A 23 4.59 -6.15 -20.54
CA ALA A 23 5.22 -5.11 -21.36
C ALA A 23 4.75 -5.10 -22.83
N ALA A 24 4.00 -6.12 -23.27
CA ALA A 24 3.59 -6.30 -24.66
C ALA A 24 2.06 -6.23 -24.80
N SER A 25 1.49 -5.04 -24.61
CA SER A 25 0.12 -4.72 -25.03
C SER A 25 0.06 -3.29 -25.56
N HIS A 26 0.80 -3.02 -26.63
CA HIS A 26 0.65 -1.79 -27.41
C HIS A 26 -0.57 -1.93 -28.33
N GLY A 27 -1.77 -1.67 -27.78
CA GLY A 27 -2.97 -1.35 -28.54
C GLY A 27 -3.27 0.14 -28.37
N GLY A 28 -3.02 0.93 -29.41
CA GLY A 28 -3.03 2.39 -29.35
C GLY A 28 -4.40 3.01 -29.08
N ARG A 29 -4.46 3.90 -28.07
CA ARG A 29 -5.30 5.11 -28.06
C ARG A 29 -4.48 6.23 -27.40
N ARG A 30 -4.33 7.34 -28.12
CA ARG A 30 -3.64 8.56 -27.64
C ARG A 30 -4.41 9.14 -26.46
N GLY A 31 -3.94 8.86 -25.24
CA GLY A 31 -4.31 9.62 -24.05
C GLY A 31 -3.73 11.04 -24.09
N PRO A 32 -4.21 11.96 -23.24
CA PRO A 32 -3.74 13.34 -23.22
C PRO A 32 -2.24 13.38 -22.97
N SER A 33 -1.53 14.24 -23.71
CA SER A 33 -0.09 14.44 -23.57
C SER A 33 0.23 14.86 -22.13
N PHE A 34 0.73 13.91 -21.35
CA PHE A 34 1.38 14.21 -20.09
C PHE A 34 2.73 14.84 -20.44
N ASN A 35 2.84 16.15 -20.22
CA ASN A 35 4.11 16.84 -20.35
C ASN A 35 5.02 16.33 -19.22
N SER A 36 5.85 15.34 -19.52
CA SER A 36 6.85 14.81 -18.61
C SER A 36 7.92 15.89 -18.42
N ASN A 37 7.65 16.84 -17.52
CA ASN A 37 8.72 17.58 -16.88
C ASN A 37 9.71 16.53 -16.41
N ASN A 38 10.96 16.65 -16.87
CA ASN A 38 12.07 15.72 -16.74
C ASN A 38 12.42 15.47 -15.26
N ARG A 39 11.51 14.87 -14.50
CA ARG A 39 11.69 14.44 -13.12
C ARG A 39 12.41 13.12 -13.20
N THR A 40 13.73 13.18 -13.11
CA THR A 40 14.54 12.01 -12.83
C THR A 40 14.10 11.44 -11.48
N PHE A 41 13.42 10.29 -11.49
CA PHE A 41 13.12 9.54 -10.27
C PHE A 41 14.44 8.96 -9.75
N VAL A 42 15.03 9.63 -8.77
CA VAL A 42 16.22 9.13 -8.07
C VAL A 42 15.76 8.18 -6.98
N PHE A 43 16.14 6.91 -7.10
CA PHE A 43 15.87 5.92 -6.06
C PHE A 43 16.65 6.26 -4.79
N ASN A 44 15.95 6.42 -3.67
CA ASN A 44 16.55 6.61 -2.36
C ASN A 44 16.39 5.31 -1.55
N TYR A 45 17.50 4.58 -1.40
CA TYR A 45 17.53 3.30 -0.69
C TYR A 45 17.10 3.42 0.77
N THR A 46 17.56 4.46 1.48
CA THR A 46 17.24 4.66 2.89
C THR A 46 15.74 4.89 3.06
N LEU A 47 15.15 5.77 2.25
CA LEU A 47 13.71 6.03 2.26
C LEU A 47 12.91 4.76 1.98
N ALA A 48 13.31 4.00 0.95
CA ALA A 48 12.65 2.74 0.62
C ALA A 48 12.71 1.74 1.80
N LYS A 49 13.87 1.62 2.46
CA LYS A 49 14.02 0.75 3.62
C LYS A 49 13.18 1.21 4.81
N THR A 50 13.15 2.51 5.12
CA THR A 50 12.29 3.09 6.17
C THR A 50 10.81 2.75 5.93
N ILE A 51 10.35 2.85 4.68
CA ILE A 51 8.95 2.60 4.34
C ILE A 51 8.60 1.11 4.43
N VAL A 52 9.54 0.23 4.10
CA VAL A 52 9.39 -1.22 4.32
C VAL A 52 9.32 -1.55 5.82
N GLU A 53 10.08 -0.86 6.67
CA GLU A 53 9.99 -1.03 8.13
C GLU A 53 8.58 -0.67 8.64
N TYR A 54 7.99 0.45 8.17
CA TYR A 54 6.59 0.78 8.48
C TYR A 54 5.59 -0.29 7.97
N ALA A 55 5.77 -0.77 6.73
CA ALA A 55 4.95 -1.84 6.17
C ALA A 55 5.07 -3.17 6.92
N SER A 56 6.18 -3.38 7.62
CA SER A 56 6.42 -4.54 8.48
C SER A 56 5.85 -4.36 9.88
N ALA A 57 5.96 -3.17 10.46
CA ALA A 57 5.49 -2.84 11.81
C ALA A 57 3.96 -2.96 11.94
N VAL A 58 3.20 -2.70 10.87
CA VAL A 58 1.72 -2.79 10.90
C VAL A 58 1.21 -4.22 11.15
N TYR A 59 2.07 -5.23 11.06
CA TYR A 59 1.73 -6.62 11.39
C TYR A 59 1.82 -6.95 12.89
N MET A 60 2.33 -6.03 13.72
CA MET A 60 2.38 -6.26 15.16
C MET A 60 0.98 -6.43 15.75
N THR A 61 0.82 -7.45 16.58
CA THR A 61 -0.45 -7.80 17.24
C THR A 61 -0.60 -7.12 18.59
N ASP A 62 0.51 -6.82 19.26
CA ASP A 62 0.53 -6.01 20.48
C ASP A 62 0.27 -4.54 20.13
N LEU A 63 -1.00 -4.15 20.25
CA LEU A 63 -1.44 -2.79 19.93
C LEU A 63 -0.88 -1.76 20.92
N THR A 64 -0.56 -2.15 22.15
CA THR A 64 0.04 -1.26 23.13
C THR A 64 1.46 -0.93 22.71
N ALA A 65 2.28 -1.96 22.42
CA ALA A 65 3.64 -1.77 21.95
C ALA A 65 3.71 -1.05 20.59
N LEU A 66 2.73 -1.28 19.71
CA LEU A 66 2.61 -0.53 18.47
C LEU A 66 2.26 0.94 18.73
N TYR A 67 1.31 1.22 19.63
CA TYR A 67 0.89 2.59 19.96
C TYR A 67 2.00 3.40 20.62
N THR A 68 2.77 2.80 21.53
CA THR A 68 3.93 3.43 22.19
C THR A 68 5.19 3.38 21.33
N TRP A 69 5.13 2.79 20.14
CA TRP A 69 6.27 2.60 19.23
C TRP A 69 7.47 1.89 19.87
N THR A 70 7.20 0.87 20.69
CA THR A 70 8.19 0.04 21.40
C THR A 70 8.18 -1.41 20.92
N CYS A 71 7.54 -1.69 19.78
CA CYS A 71 7.43 -3.02 19.21
C CYS A 71 8.79 -3.52 18.67
N SER A 72 8.94 -4.83 18.48
CA SER A 72 10.18 -5.44 17.96
C SER A 72 10.58 -4.97 16.55
N ARG A 73 9.64 -4.36 15.82
CA ARG A 73 9.81 -3.79 14.48
C ARG A 73 9.77 -2.25 14.46
N CYS A 74 9.69 -1.61 15.63
CA CYS A 74 9.53 -0.17 15.80
C CYS A 74 10.86 0.46 16.24
N ASN A 75 11.93 0.21 15.46
CA ASN A 75 13.29 0.60 15.80
C ASN A 75 14.00 1.22 14.60
N ASP A 76 15.32 1.42 14.75
CA ASP A 76 16.24 1.85 13.69
C ASP A 76 15.75 3.08 12.90
N LEU A 77 15.33 2.89 11.64
CA LEU A 77 14.98 3.98 10.72
C LEU A 77 13.61 4.61 11.01
N THR A 78 12.79 3.95 11.81
CA THR A 78 11.47 4.46 12.23
C THR A 78 11.49 5.03 13.65
N LYS A 79 12.68 5.22 14.23
CA LYS A 79 12.81 5.75 15.60
C LYS A 79 12.26 7.18 15.68
N GLY A 80 11.46 7.44 16.72
CA GLY A 80 10.83 8.74 16.93
C GLY A 80 9.54 8.95 16.14
N PHE A 81 9.06 7.91 15.44
CA PHE A 81 7.73 7.93 14.83
C PHE A 81 6.65 8.10 15.89
N GLU A 82 5.70 8.97 15.59
CA GLU A 82 4.66 9.35 16.53
C GLU A 82 3.30 8.84 16.05
N ILE A 83 2.83 7.75 16.65
CA ILE A 83 1.51 7.20 16.36
C ILE A 83 0.41 8.19 16.75
N ARG A 84 -0.58 8.33 15.86
CA ARG A 84 -1.80 9.13 16.06
C ARG A 84 -3.05 8.30 16.12
N CYS A 85 -3.10 7.21 15.39
CA CYS A 85 -4.26 6.36 15.30
C CYS A 85 -3.86 4.95 14.92
N ILE A 86 -4.48 3.96 15.57
CA ILE A 86 -4.49 2.58 15.13
C ILE A 86 -5.94 2.23 14.81
N ILE A 87 -6.16 1.67 13.64
CA ILE A 87 -7.47 1.24 13.14
C ILE A 87 -7.45 -0.27 13.07
N VAL A 88 -8.43 -0.90 13.70
CA VAL A 88 -8.64 -2.34 13.63
C VAL A 88 -10.08 -2.59 13.17
N ASP A 89 -10.21 -3.22 12.02
CA ASP A 89 -11.49 -3.73 11.52
C ASP A 89 -11.55 -5.23 11.83
N ILE A 90 -12.25 -5.57 12.91
CA ILE A 90 -12.35 -6.94 13.40
C ILE A 90 -13.15 -7.80 12.42
N GLN A 91 -14.19 -7.24 11.79
CA GLN A 91 -15.06 -7.98 10.88
C GLN A 91 -14.31 -8.45 9.63
N ASN A 92 -13.43 -7.58 9.11
CA ASN A 92 -12.64 -7.85 7.91
C ASN A 92 -11.19 -8.29 8.23
N CYS A 93 -10.84 -8.44 9.51
CA CYS A 93 -9.49 -8.75 9.99
C CYS A 93 -8.41 -7.79 9.47
N LEU A 94 -8.75 -6.51 9.25
CA LEU A 94 -7.85 -5.51 8.72
C LEU A 94 -7.26 -4.64 9.83
N GLN A 95 -6.06 -4.12 9.58
CA GLN A 95 -5.36 -3.24 10.50
C GLN A 95 -4.61 -2.16 9.74
N ALA A 96 -4.62 -0.95 10.24
CA ALA A 96 -3.78 0.13 9.74
C ALA A 96 -3.34 1.02 10.91
N PHE A 97 -2.25 1.74 10.72
CA PHE A 97 -1.91 2.84 11.62
C PHE A 97 -1.63 4.11 10.83
N ILE A 98 -1.83 5.23 11.51
CA ILE A 98 -1.49 6.57 11.04
C ILE A 98 -0.62 7.21 12.10
N GLY A 99 0.49 7.80 11.68
CA GLY A 99 1.36 8.57 12.55
C GLY A 99 2.19 9.57 11.76
N VAL A 100 3.06 10.27 12.46
CA VAL A 100 3.91 11.32 11.89
C VAL A 100 5.36 10.93 12.04
N ASP A 101 6.09 10.98 10.92
CA ASP A 101 7.55 10.92 10.89
C ASP A 101 8.08 12.34 10.72
N HIS A 102 8.66 12.89 11.79
CA HIS A 102 9.19 14.26 11.80
C HIS A 102 10.46 14.41 10.95
N ASN A 103 11.23 13.33 10.76
CA ASN A 103 12.44 13.36 9.93
C ASN A 103 12.09 13.40 8.45
N LEU A 104 11.07 12.64 8.06
CA LEU A 104 10.54 12.66 6.68
C LEU A 104 9.58 13.84 6.43
N ASN A 105 9.19 14.55 7.49
CA ASN A 105 8.14 15.58 7.46
C ASN A 105 6.88 15.06 6.73
N ALA A 106 6.38 13.90 7.18
CA ALA A 106 5.30 13.19 6.52
C ALA A 106 4.35 12.49 7.49
N VAL A 107 3.06 12.46 7.12
CA VAL A 107 2.09 11.52 7.68
C VAL A 107 2.30 10.17 7.02
N ILE A 108 2.55 9.14 7.82
CA ILE A 108 2.67 7.76 7.36
C ILE A 108 1.36 7.04 7.60
N VAL A 109 0.83 6.40 6.56
CA VAL A 109 -0.31 5.49 6.62
C VAL A 109 0.20 4.11 6.25
N ALA A 110 0.27 3.19 7.21
CA ALA A 110 0.65 1.81 6.94
C ALA A 110 -0.57 0.89 7.03
N ILE A 111 -0.74 0.03 6.04
CA ILE A 111 -1.89 -0.87 5.93
C ILE A 111 -1.42 -2.32 5.94
N ARG A 112 -1.97 -3.12 6.85
CA ARG A 112 -1.67 -4.55 6.97
C ARG A 112 -2.32 -5.33 5.84
N GLY A 113 -1.55 -6.22 5.23
CA GLY A 113 -2.08 -7.23 4.32
C GLY A 113 -2.54 -8.49 5.07
N THR A 114 -2.71 -9.58 4.32
CA THR A 114 -3.06 -10.89 4.88
C THR A 114 -1.92 -11.43 5.76
N GLN A 115 -2.25 -12.11 6.87
CA GLN A 115 -1.24 -12.76 7.71
C GLN A 115 -0.52 -13.88 6.96
N GLU A 116 0.78 -14.06 7.22
CA GLU A 116 1.69 -14.92 6.43
C GLU A 116 1.18 -16.35 6.23
N ASN A 117 0.62 -16.97 7.27
CA ASN A 117 0.03 -18.33 7.23
C ASN A 117 -1.20 -18.44 6.31
N SER A 118 -1.80 -17.32 5.94
CA SER A 118 -2.98 -17.22 5.09
C SER A 118 -2.69 -16.57 3.74
N VAL A 119 -1.51 -15.99 3.52
CA VAL A 119 -1.14 -15.36 2.23
C VAL A 119 -1.18 -16.39 1.10
N GLN A 120 -0.65 -17.60 1.31
CA GLN A 120 -0.64 -18.64 0.27
C GLN A 120 -2.04 -19.14 -0.09
N ASN A 121 -2.96 -19.23 0.89
CA ASN A 121 -4.35 -19.58 0.62
C ASN A 121 -5.07 -18.42 -0.06
N TRP A 122 -4.90 -17.21 0.44
CA TRP A 122 -5.56 -16.04 -0.12
C TRP A 122 -5.11 -15.71 -1.55
N ILE A 123 -3.84 -15.94 -1.91
CA ILE A 123 -3.37 -15.81 -3.30
C ILE A 123 -4.08 -16.84 -4.21
N LYS A 124 -4.36 -18.05 -3.70
CA LYS A 124 -5.08 -19.10 -4.43
C LYS A 124 -6.59 -18.84 -4.51
N ASP A 125 -7.15 -18.26 -3.45
CA ASP A 125 -8.56 -17.89 -3.34
C ASP A 125 -8.87 -16.51 -3.95
N LEU A 126 -7.84 -15.83 -4.48
CA LEU A 126 -7.99 -14.57 -5.18
C LEU A 126 -8.71 -14.82 -6.50
N VAL A 127 -10.04 -14.85 -6.45
CA VAL A 127 -10.87 -14.93 -7.64
C VAL A 127 -10.59 -13.69 -8.48
N TRP A 128 -9.85 -13.87 -9.59
CA TRP A 128 -9.58 -12.85 -10.60
C TRP A 128 -10.89 -12.39 -11.24
N LYS A 129 -11.53 -11.41 -10.59
CA LYS A 129 -12.60 -10.62 -11.17
C LYS A 129 -12.17 -9.15 -11.10
N GLN A 130 -12.22 -8.51 -12.26
CA GLN A 130 -12.02 -7.08 -12.39
C GLN A 130 -13.39 -6.42 -12.34
N VAL A 131 -13.52 -5.29 -11.63
CA VAL A 131 -14.69 -4.42 -11.66
C VAL A 131 -14.29 -3.06 -12.22
N ASP A 132 -15.26 -2.40 -12.86
CA ASP A 132 -15.08 -1.04 -13.32
C ASP A 132 -14.98 -0.11 -12.09
N LEU A 133 -13.90 0.65 -12.04
CA LEU A 133 -13.68 1.72 -11.08
C LEU A 133 -14.32 2.98 -11.65
N ASN A 134 -15.49 3.35 -11.13
CA ASN A 134 -16.14 4.59 -11.51
C ASN A 134 -15.46 5.78 -10.81
N TYR A 135 -14.42 6.33 -11.44
CA TYR A 135 -13.62 7.44 -10.91
C TYR A 135 -13.78 8.69 -11.79
N PRO A 136 -13.83 9.92 -11.22
CA PRO A 136 -13.95 11.15 -12.00
C PRO A 136 -12.86 11.24 -13.07
N ASN A 137 -13.24 11.54 -14.30
CA ASN A 137 -12.36 11.65 -15.47
C ASN A 137 -11.61 10.36 -15.87
N MET A 138 -12.02 9.19 -15.36
CA MET A 138 -11.46 7.91 -15.76
C MET A 138 -12.56 6.86 -16.03
N PRO A 139 -13.48 7.13 -16.98
CA PRO A 139 -14.40 6.09 -17.46
C PRO A 139 -13.56 4.95 -18.05
N ASP A 140 -13.91 3.70 -17.76
CA ASP A 140 -13.22 2.47 -18.19
C ASP A 140 -12.01 2.01 -17.35
N ALA A 141 -11.68 2.67 -16.23
CA ALA A 141 -10.69 2.12 -15.30
C ALA A 141 -11.18 0.79 -14.72
N LYS A 142 -10.32 -0.23 -14.67
CA LYS A 142 -10.62 -1.53 -14.06
C LYS A 142 -9.70 -1.81 -12.91
N VAL A 143 -10.27 -2.34 -11.83
CA VAL A 143 -9.54 -2.69 -10.60
C VAL A 143 -9.89 -4.10 -10.15
N HIS A 144 -8.98 -4.73 -9.42
CA HIS A 144 -9.26 -6.03 -8.84
C HIS A 144 -10.34 -5.91 -7.74
N THR A 145 -11.46 -6.60 -7.92
CA THR A 145 -12.64 -6.46 -7.05
C THR A 145 -12.34 -6.76 -5.59
N GLY A 146 -11.50 -7.75 -5.33
CA GLY A 146 -11.13 -8.15 -3.96
C GLY A 146 -10.40 -7.03 -3.22
N PHE A 147 -9.40 -6.41 -3.85
CA PHE A 147 -8.61 -5.36 -3.21
C PHE A 147 -9.38 -4.07 -3.07
N TYR A 148 -10.13 -3.71 -4.12
CA TYR A 148 -10.96 -2.51 -4.08
C TYR A 148 -12.05 -2.62 -3.02
N SER A 149 -12.75 -3.76 -2.93
CA SER A 149 -13.77 -3.97 -1.88
C SER A 149 -13.16 -3.99 -0.47
N ALA A 150 -11.99 -4.62 -0.29
CA ALA A 150 -11.31 -4.68 1.00
C ALA A 150 -10.89 -3.30 1.53
N TYR A 151 -10.62 -2.34 0.64
CA TYR A 151 -10.39 -0.95 1.02
C TYR A 151 -11.69 -0.13 1.11
N ASN A 152 -12.50 -0.15 0.05
CA ASN A 152 -13.61 0.79 -0.16
C ASN A 152 -14.83 0.49 0.71
N ASN A 153 -15.12 -0.78 0.98
CA ASN A 153 -16.35 -1.21 1.66
C ASN A 153 -16.10 -1.54 3.14
N THR A 154 -14.98 -1.11 3.70
CA THR A 154 -14.56 -1.42 5.07
C THR A 154 -14.38 -0.16 5.90
N LEU A 155 -14.20 -0.32 7.21
CA LEU A 155 -14.00 0.81 8.13
C LEU A 155 -12.71 1.60 7.83
N LEU A 156 -11.75 0.99 7.14
CA LEU A 156 -10.45 1.59 6.84
C LEU A 156 -10.57 2.91 6.09
N ARG A 157 -11.30 2.96 4.97
CA ARG A 157 -11.37 4.15 4.12
C ARG A 157 -11.82 5.41 4.88
N PRO A 158 -12.99 5.44 5.54
CA PRO A 158 -13.43 6.62 6.27
C PRO A 158 -12.54 6.93 7.49
N ALA A 159 -12.03 5.90 8.19
CA ALA A 159 -11.21 6.09 9.38
C ALA A 159 -9.83 6.68 9.04
N ILE A 160 -9.15 6.17 8.00
CA ILE A 160 -7.88 6.69 7.50
C ILE A 160 -8.07 8.13 7.02
N THR A 161 -9.08 8.40 6.20
CA THR A 161 -9.35 9.75 5.67
C THR A 161 -9.52 10.78 6.79
N ASN A 162 -10.28 10.43 7.83
CA ASN A 162 -10.46 11.31 8.98
C ASN A 162 -9.16 11.48 9.80
N ALA A 163 -8.40 10.41 10.01
CA ALA A 163 -7.14 10.45 10.75
C ALA A 163 -6.08 11.32 10.05
N VAL A 164 -5.91 11.15 8.74
CA VAL A 164 -4.99 11.96 7.91
C VAL A 164 -5.40 13.43 7.92
N ARG A 165 -6.70 13.73 7.79
CA ARG A 165 -7.21 15.10 7.88
C ARG A 165 -6.94 15.72 9.25
N LYS A 166 -7.10 14.97 10.34
CA LYS A 166 -6.76 15.44 11.69
C LYS A 166 -5.25 15.70 11.81
N ALA A 167 -4.41 14.81 11.29
CA ALA A 167 -2.96 14.99 11.30
C ALA A 167 -2.55 16.27 10.53
N ARG A 168 -3.04 16.50 9.31
CA ARG A 168 -2.73 17.74 8.55
C ARG A 168 -3.19 19.01 9.24
N ARG A 169 -4.26 18.97 10.04
CA ARG A 169 -4.68 20.13 10.87
C ARG A 169 -3.71 20.43 12.01
N LEU A 170 -3.03 19.41 12.53
CA LEU A 170 -2.12 19.54 13.67
C LEU A 170 -0.67 19.83 13.25
N TYR A 171 -0.21 19.23 12.14
CA TYR A 171 1.18 19.32 11.67
C TYR A 171 1.35 20.21 10.43
N GLY A 172 0.26 20.74 9.88
CA GLY A 172 0.27 21.55 8.67
C GLY A 172 0.26 20.72 7.39
N ASP A 173 0.66 21.35 6.29
CA ASP A 173 0.63 20.74 4.95
C ASP A 173 1.87 19.88 4.68
N ILE A 174 2.04 18.84 5.50
CA ILE A 174 3.13 17.87 5.38
C ILE A 174 2.77 16.75 4.41
N SER A 175 3.80 16.09 3.85
CA SER A 175 3.61 15.04 2.85
C SER A 175 2.80 13.87 3.42
N ILE A 176 2.08 13.14 2.56
CA ILE A 176 1.44 11.88 2.95
C ILE A 176 2.14 10.75 2.22
N ILE A 177 2.59 9.74 2.96
CA ILE A 177 3.16 8.49 2.45
C ILE A 177 2.24 7.35 2.87
N VAL A 178 1.76 6.59 1.89
CA VAL A 178 0.93 5.41 2.13
C VAL A 178 1.72 4.16 1.74
N THR A 179 1.75 3.16 2.62
CA THR A 179 2.52 1.93 2.43
C THR A 179 1.77 0.70 2.94
N GLY A 180 2.19 -0.47 2.47
CA GLY A 180 1.71 -1.76 2.95
C GLY A 180 2.39 -2.91 2.22
N HIS A 181 2.49 -4.06 2.88
CA HIS A 181 3.07 -5.26 2.29
C HIS A 181 1.97 -6.18 1.72
N SER A 182 2.26 -6.87 0.60
CA SER A 182 1.35 -7.82 -0.04
C SER A 182 -0.03 -7.20 -0.35
N MET A 183 -1.14 -7.78 0.13
CA MET A 183 -2.49 -7.19 0.01
C MET A 183 -2.56 -5.75 0.54
N GLY A 184 -1.78 -5.43 1.58
CA GLY A 184 -1.69 -4.09 2.13
C GLY A 184 -1.16 -3.06 1.13
N GLY A 185 -0.25 -3.45 0.23
CA GLY A 185 0.27 -2.57 -0.83
C GLY A 185 -0.77 -2.27 -1.91
N ALA A 186 -1.59 -3.25 -2.26
CA ALA A 186 -2.72 -3.03 -3.18
C ALA A 186 -3.75 -2.07 -2.56
N MET A 187 -4.08 -2.23 -1.27
CA MET A 187 -4.97 -1.30 -0.57
C MET A 187 -4.34 0.08 -0.37
N ALA A 188 -3.02 0.16 -0.15
CA ALA A 188 -2.27 1.41 -0.06
C ALA A 188 -2.38 2.22 -1.35
N SER A 189 -2.35 1.56 -2.51
CA SER A 189 -2.52 2.22 -3.81
C SER A 189 -3.90 2.88 -3.95
N PHE A 190 -4.98 2.18 -3.57
CA PHE A 190 -6.32 2.75 -3.56
C PHE A 190 -6.48 3.86 -2.51
N CYS A 191 -5.89 3.68 -1.34
CA CYS A 191 -5.91 4.67 -0.29
C CYS A 191 -5.25 5.97 -0.71
N ALA A 192 -4.08 5.89 -1.34
CA ALA A 192 -3.40 7.07 -1.82
C ALA A 192 -4.16 7.76 -2.96
N LEU A 193 -4.78 7.00 -3.86
CA LEU A 193 -5.67 7.57 -4.87
C LEU A 193 -6.84 8.35 -4.23
N ASP A 194 -7.53 7.73 -3.27
CA ASP A 194 -8.66 8.35 -2.58
C ASP A 194 -8.27 9.62 -1.82
N LEU A 195 -7.14 9.58 -1.11
CA LEU A 195 -6.59 10.74 -0.42
C LEU A 195 -6.15 11.82 -1.42
N ALA A 196 -5.64 11.49 -2.60
CA ALA A 196 -5.09 12.47 -3.55
C ALA A 196 -6.20 13.31 -4.19
N VAL A 197 -7.35 12.69 -4.46
CA VAL A 197 -8.53 13.41 -4.93
C VAL A 197 -9.23 14.15 -3.80
N SER A 198 -9.19 13.63 -2.58
CA SER A 198 -9.77 14.29 -1.42
C SER A 198 -8.90 15.43 -0.87
N ALA A 199 -7.59 15.42 -1.15
CA ALA A 199 -6.62 16.37 -0.61
C ALA A 199 -5.36 16.48 -1.51
N PRO A 200 -5.05 17.67 -2.08
CA PRO A 200 -3.90 17.82 -2.97
C PRO A 200 -2.59 17.85 -2.17
N ALA A 201 -1.84 16.74 -2.16
CA ALA A 201 -0.38 16.58 -1.93
C ALA A 201 -0.07 15.15 -1.39
N ILE A 202 0.27 14.20 -2.27
CA ILE A 202 0.56 12.80 -1.89
C ILE A 202 1.79 12.26 -2.60
N MET A 203 2.62 11.51 -1.86
CA MET A 203 3.72 10.72 -2.39
C MET A 203 3.38 9.23 -2.28
N LEU A 204 3.29 8.55 -3.42
CA LEU A 204 3.04 7.10 -3.51
C LEU A 204 4.37 6.33 -3.50
N LEU A 205 4.53 5.36 -2.61
CA LEU A 205 5.61 4.37 -2.68
C LEU A 205 5.00 2.98 -2.47
N ALA A 206 4.88 2.23 -3.57
CA ALA A 206 4.40 0.85 -3.64
C ALA A 206 5.57 -0.12 -3.78
#